data_AF-A0A2W1L4G3-F1
#
_entry.id   AF-A0A2W1L4G3-F1
#
_cell.length_a   1.000
_cell.length_b   1.000
_cell.length_c   1.000
_cell.angle_alpha   90.00
_cell.angle_beta   90.00
_cell.angle_gamma   90.00
#
_symmetry.space_group_name_H-M   'P 1'
#
loop_
_entity.id
_entity.type
_entity.pdbx_description
1 polymer ?
#
loop_
_entity_poly.entity_id
_entity_poly.type
_entity_poly.pdbx_seq_one_letter_code
_entity_poly.pdbx_strand_id
1 'polypeptide(L)'
;MAVRRFSALTGLVFLLLSLTGFISPRLLGLLQLDMVHRIMYLVVGVLGLLAASHEGYSLRFSQVIGVFYLALAVLGVFTGSLFGMLHGDLPDHVLHFLTGAIALYFGFVVAAEAEPARRGRVQ
;
A
#
# COMPACT_ATOMS: atom_id res chain seq x y z
N MET A 1 -6.99 9.41 13.86
CA MET A 1 -6.04 10.31 13.16
C MET A 1 -4.85 9.58 12.55
N ALA A 2 -4.23 8.62 13.24
CA ALA A 2 -3.05 7.90 12.74
C ALA A 2 -3.29 7.16 11.42
N VAL A 3 -4.38 6.39 11.32
CA VAL A 3 -4.73 5.63 10.10
C VAL A 3 -4.96 6.55 8.90
N ARG A 4 -5.60 7.72 9.11
CA ARG A 4 -5.79 8.73 8.05
C ARG A 4 -4.46 9.26 7.51
N ARG A 5 -3.51 9.57 8.41
CA ARG A 5 -2.16 10.02 8.03
C ARG A 5 -1.42 8.92 7.28
N PHE A 6 -1.54 7.67 7.75
CA PHE A 6 -0.95 6.52 7.07
C PHE A 6 -1.50 6.35 5.65
N SER A 7 -2.83 6.42 5.44
CA SER A 7 -3.42 6.35 4.10
C SER A 7 -2.97 7.51 3.21
N ALA A 8 -2.88 8.73 3.74
CA ALA A 8 -2.39 9.88 3.00
C ALA A 8 -0.92 9.73 2.57
N LEU A 9 -0.04 9.30 3.50
CA LEU A 9 1.38 9.10 3.23
C LEU A 9 1.60 7.98 2.22
N THR A 10 0.92 6.85 2.40
CA THR A 10 0.95 5.75 1.43
C THR A 10 0.47 6.23 0.07
N GLY A 11 -0.67 6.92 0.02
CA GLY A 11 -1.20 7.49 -1.22
C GLY A 11 -0.20 8.42 -1.92
N LEU A 12 0.41 9.34 -1.17
CA LEU A 12 1.40 10.27 -1.70
C LEU A 12 2.65 9.56 -2.21
N VAL A 13 3.21 8.62 -1.45
CA VAL A 13 4.42 7.86 -1.85
C VAL A 13 4.17 7.10 -3.14
N PHE A 14 3.04 6.39 -3.26
CA PHE A 14 2.72 5.60 -4.45
C PHE A 14 2.43 6.48 -5.67
N LEU A 15 1.80 7.66 -5.50
CA LEU A 15 1.68 8.63 -6.58
C LEU A 15 3.06 9.12 -7.06
N LEU A 16 3.95 9.46 -6.14
CA LEU A 16 5.30 9.90 -6.48
C LEU A 16 6.07 8.79 -7.21
N LEU A 17 5.98 7.54 -6.75
CA LEU A 17 6.57 6.40 -7.45
C LEU A 17 6.03 6.28 -8.89
N SER A 18 4.72 6.36 -9.08
CA SER A 18 4.09 6.35 -10.41
C SER A 18 4.64 7.46 -11.32
N LEU A 19 4.76 8.69 -10.80
CA LEU A 19 5.29 9.83 -11.56
C LEU A 19 6.78 9.66 -11.89
N THR A 20 7.60 9.19 -10.93
CA THR A 20 9.03 8.96 -11.17
C THR A 20 9.28 7.89 -12.23
N GLY A 21 8.37 6.93 -12.38
CA GLY A 21 8.44 5.90 -13.43
C GLY A 21 8.37 6.44 -14.86
N PHE A 22 7.87 7.67 -15.08
CA PHE A 22 7.93 8.34 -16.38
C PHE A 22 9.33 8.88 -16.71
N ILE A 23 10.13 9.19 -15.68
CA ILE A 23 11.49 9.73 -15.81
C ILE A 23 12.49 8.56 -15.85
N SER A 24 12.31 7.58 -14.97
CA SER A 24 13.17 6.40 -14.89
C SER A 24 12.32 5.14 -14.69
N PRO A 25 12.20 4.28 -15.72
CA PRO A 25 11.50 2.99 -15.63
C PRO A 25 12.12 2.02 -14.62
N ARG A 26 13.36 2.28 -14.17
CA ARG A 26 14.03 1.52 -13.12
C ARG A 26 14.53 2.50 -12.05
N LEU A 27 13.72 2.71 -11.01
CA LEU A 27 14.04 3.68 -9.97
C LEU A 27 15.18 3.17 -9.09
N LEU A 28 16.22 3.99 -8.95
CA LEU A 28 17.46 3.69 -8.21
C LEU A 28 18.19 2.41 -8.67
N GLY A 29 17.88 1.90 -9.87
CA GLY A 29 18.40 0.60 -10.34
C GLY A 29 17.73 -0.63 -9.72
N LEU A 30 16.81 -0.45 -8.76
CA LEU A 30 16.30 -1.51 -7.90
C LEU A 30 14.82 -1.83 -8.12
N LEU A 31 13.97 -0.81 -8.29
CA LEU A 31 12.54 -0.99 -8.41
C LEU A 31 12.11 -0.98 -9.88
N GLN A 32 11.37 -2.00 -10.30
CA GLN A 32 10.82 -2.05 -11.64
C GLN A 32 9.54 -1.20 -11.70
N LEU A 33 9.62 -0.09 -12.45
CA LEU A 33 8.50 0.81 -12.69
C LEU A 33 8.03 0.66 -14.14
N ASP A 34 7.80 -0.57 -14.58
CA ASP A 34 7.16 -0.83 -15.87
C ASP A 34 5.73 -0.29 -15.91
N MET A 35 5.08 -0.44 -17.06
CA MET A 35 3.73 0.08 -17.28
C MET A 35 2.71 -0.46 -16.25
N VAL A 36 2.82 -1.74 -15.87
CA VAL A 36 1.88 -2.38 -14.95
C VAL A 36 2.09 -1.81 -13.54
N HIS A 37 3.33 -1.79 -13.05
CA HIS A 37 3.66 -1.25 -11.73
C HIS A 37 3.25 0.23 -11.60
N ARG A 38 3.50 1.03 -12.64
CA ARG A 38 3.12 2.46 -12.65
C ARG A 38 1.61 2.66 -12.55
N ILE A 39 0.82 1.91 -13.33
CA ILE A 39 -0.64 2.00 -13.26
C ILE A 39 -1.15 1.55 -11.88
N MET A 40 -0.61 0.46 -11.34
CA MET A 40 -1.00 -0.01 -10.01
C MET A 40 -0.64 1.00 -8.93
N TYR A 41 0.56 1.59 -8.97
CA TYR A 41 0.97 2.63 -8.04
C TYR A 41 0.13 3.91 -8.18
N LEU A 42 -0.27 4.28 -9.39
CA LEU A 42 -1.19 5.40 -9.61
C LEU A 42 -2.55 5.14 -8.95
N VAL A 43 -3.14 3.96 -9.19
CA VAL A 43 -4.45 3.59 -8.63
C VAL A 43 -4.39 3.55 -7.11
N VAL A 44 -3.41 2.84 -6.53
CA VAL A 44 -3.22 2.77 -5.07
C VAL A 44 -2.97 4.16 -4.48
N GLY A 45 -2.18 4.97 -5.18
CA GLY A 45 -1.86 6.34 -4.80
C GLY A 45 -3.11 7.22 -4.67
N VAL A 46 -3.94 7.25 -5.72
CA VAL A 46 -5.21 7.99 -5.73
C VAL A 46 -6.16 7.48 -4.65
N LEU A 47 -6.33 6.15 -4.54
CA LEU A 47 -7.22 5.56 -3.54
C LEU A 47 -6.77 5.89 -2.11
N GLY A 48 -5.47 5.90 -1.83
CA GLY A 48 -4.93 6.25 -0.52
C GLY A 48 -5.22 7.70 -0.12
N LEU A 49 -5.05 8.65 -1.05
CA LEU A 49 -5.38 10.05 -0.81
C LEU A 49 -6.90 10.26 -0.60
N LEU A 50 -7.72 9.63 -1.44
CA LEU A 50 -9.18 9.70 -1.29
C LEU A 50 -9.63 9.08 0.03
N ALA A 51 -9.07 7.94 0.42
CA ALA A 51 -9.37 7.26 1.67
C ALA A 51 -8.98 8.07 2.90
N ALA A 52 -7.96 8.93 2.82
CA ALA A 52 -7.53 9.80 3.91
C ALA A 52 -8.57 10.86 4.32
N SER A 53 -9.58 11.12 3.46
CA SER A 53 -10.68 12.04 3.77
C SER A 53 -11.49 11.61 4.99
N HIS A 54 -11.66 10.29 5.20
CA HIS A 54 -12.49 9.75 6.29
C HIS A 54 -11.82 8.55 6.96
N GLU A 55 -11.81 8.53 8.30
CA GLU A 55 -11.17 7.46 9.08
C GLU A 55 -11.68 6.05 8.75
N GLY A 56 -12.97 5.86 8.48
CA GLY A 56 -13.52 4.55 8.08
C GLY A 56 -13.03 4.09 6.71
N TYR A 57 -12.84 5.02 5.76
CA TYR A 57 -12.24 4.70 4.46
C TYR A 57 -10.75 4.41 4.57
N SER A 58 -10.03 5.17 5.40
CA SER A 58 -8.62 4.92 5.69
C SER A 58 -8.40 3.53 6.28
N LEU A 59 -9.32 3.08 7.16
CA LEU A 59 -9.30 1.74 7.73
C LEU A 59 -9.46 0.66 6.66
N ARG A 60 -10.54 0.74 5.87
CA ARG A 60 -10.82 -0.23 4.80
C ARG A 60 -9.70 -0.26 3.76
N PHE A 61 -9.18 0.91 3.38
CA PHE A 61 -8.03 1.01 2.49
C PHE A 61 -6.83 0.25 3.06
N SER A 62 -6.46 0.50 4.32
CA SER A 62 -5.30 -0.13 4.96
C SER A 62 -5.45 -1.65 5.04
N GLN A 63 -6.66 -2.16 5.33
CA GLN A 63 -6.95 -3.59 5.34
C GLN A 63 -6.84 -4.22 3.96
N VAL A 64 -7.51 -3.64 2.95
CA VAL A 64 -7.53 -4.18 1.58
C VAL A 64 -6.14 -4.15 0.96
N ILE A 65 -5.46 -3.00 1.02
CA ILE A 65 -4.12 -2.82 0.49
C ILE A 65 -3.10 -3.67 1.26
N GLY A 66 -3.28 -3.82 2.57
CA GLY A 66 -2.47 -4.71 3.40
C GLY A 66 -2.53 -6.16 2.93
N VAL A 67 -3.74 -6.72 2.80
CA VAL A 67 -3.94 -8.08 2.30
C VAL A 67 -3.41 -8.23 0.88
N PHE A 68 -3.73 -7.27 0.00
CA PHE A 68 -3.32 -7.28 -1.40
C PHE A 68 -1.80 -7.35 -1.54
N TYR A 69 -1.05 -6.41 -0.94
CA TYR A 69 0.41 -6.36 -1.07
C TYR A 69 1.11 -7.53 -0.39
N LEU A 70 0.57 -8.02 0.74
CA LEU A 70 1.15 -9.21 1.39
C LEU A 70 0.93 -10.46 0.53
N ALA A 71 -0.25 -10.62 -0.08
CA ALA A 71 -0.52 -11.71 -1.00
C ALA A 71 0.39 -11.65 -2.24
N LEU A 72 0.63 -10.47 -2.81
CA LEU A 72 1.57 -10.30 -3.92
C LEU A 72 3.00 -10.68 -3.52
N ALA A 73 3.46 -10.26 -2.34
CA ALA A 73 4.79 -10.61 -1.83
C ALA A 73 4.95 -12.13 -1.65
N VAL A 74 3.96 -12.79 -1.04
CA VAL A 74 3.95 -14.24 -0.83
C VAL A 74 3.94 -14.98 -2.17
N LEU A 75 3.00 -14.64 -3.07
CA LEU A 75 2.89 -15.31 -4.36
C LEU A 75 4.16 -15.11 -5.20
N GLY A 76 4.72 -13.90 -5.23
CA GLY A 76 5.92 -13.60 -6.00
C GLY A 76 7.14 -14.42 -5.58
N VAL A 77 7.28 -14.74 -4.29
CA VAL A 77 8.33 -15.66 -3.79
C VAL A 77 8.18 -17.07 -4.39
N PHE A 78 6.95 -17.55 -4.59
CA PHE A 78 6.71 -18.91 -5.10
C PHE A 78 6.65 -19.00 -6.63
N THR A 79 6.18 -17.96 -7.31
CA THR A 79 5.94 -18.01 -8.74
C THR A 79 7.04 -17.32 -9.56
N GLY A 80 7.88 -16.48 -8.95
CA GLY A 80 8.92 -15.68 -9.61
C GLY A 80 8.39 -14.60 -10.56
N SER A 81 7.20 -14.81 -11.13
CA SER A 81 6.39 -13.83 -11.83
C SER A 81 4.92 -14.02 -11.47
N LEU A 82 4.20 -12.92 -11.28
CA LEU A 82 2.75 -12.97 -11.09
C LEU A 82 2.05 -12.81 -12.44
N PHE A 83 1.25 -13.81 -12.81
CA PHE A 83 0.50 -13.87 -14.08
C PHE A 83 1.36 -13.76 -15.35
N GLY A 84 2.67 -14.02 -15.27
CA GLY A 84 3.61 -13.85 -16.39
C GLY A 84 3.85 -12.39 -16.81
N MET A 85 3.27 -11.42 -16.11
CA MET A 85 3.34 -9.98 -16.45
C MET A 85 4.02 -9.14 -15.37
N LEU A 86 3.96 -9.56 -14.11
CA LEU A 86 4.61 -8.91 -12.97
C LEU A 86 5.88 -9.67 -12.64
N HIS A 87 6.98 -9.37 -13.34
CA HIS A 87 8.32 -9.79 -12.93
C HIS A 87 8.84 -8.76 -11.93
N GLY A 88 8.73 -9.06 -10.63
CA GLY A 88 9.33 -8.22 -9.60
C GLY A 88 10.75 -8.70 -9.32
N ASP A 89 11.72 -7.78 -9.22
CA ASP A 89 13.00 -8.13 -8.62
C ASP A 89 12.80 -8.29 -7.09
N LEU A 90 13.80 -8.82 -6.38
CA LEU A 90 13.74 -8.93 -4.91
C LEU A 90 13.36 -7.59 -4.20
N PRO A 91 13.84 -6.41 -4.64
CA PRO A 91 13.43 -5.13 -4.05
C PRO A 91 11.93 -4.86 -4.17
N ASP A 92 11.30 -5.22 -5.28
CA ASP A 92 9.85 -5.07 -5.44
C ASP A 92 9.13 -5.95 -4.41
N HIS A 93 9.51 -7.23 -4.27
CA HIS A 93 8.91 -8.12 -3.28
C HIS A 93 9.03 -7.60 -1.84
N VAL A 94 10.19 -7.04 -1.49
CA VAL A 94 10.40 -6.43 -0.17
C VAL A 94 9.49 -5.21 0.03
N LEU A 95 9.35 -4.35 -0.99
CA LEU A 95 8.45 -3.21 -0.94
C LEU A 95 6.99 -3.64 -0.75
N HIS A 96 6.55 -4.68 -1.46
CA HIS A 96 5.22 -5.26 -1.32
C HIS A 96 5.02 -5.81 0.10
N PHE A 97 5.97 -6.61 0.60
CA PHE A 97 5.89 -7.18 1.96
C PHE A 97 5.79 -6.10 3.04
N LEU A 98 6.69 -5.11 3.03
CA LEU A 98 6.72 -4.04 4.02
C LEU A 98 5.44 -3.19 3.96
N THR A 99 5.01 -2.81 2.76
CA THR A 99 3.76 -2.07 2.57
C THR A 99 2.57 -2.87 3.11
N GLY A 100 2.49 -4.15 2.76
CA GLY A 100 1.43 -5.06 3.22
C GLY A 100 1.38 -5.19 4.74
N ALA A 101 2.52 -5.48 5.37
CA ALA A 101 2.65 -5.67 6.81
C ALA A 101 2.28 -4.40 7.59
N ILE A 102 2.81 -3.24 7.18
CA ILE A 102 2.51 -1.96 7.83
C ILE A 102 1.03 -1.61 7.65
N ALA A 103 0.46 -1.80 6.46
CA ALA A 103 -0.94 -1.49 6.21
C ALA A 103 -1.89 -2.38 7.04
N LEU A 104 -1.59 -3.67 7.20
CA LEU A 104 -2.36 -4.56 8.09
C LEU A 104 -2.24 -4.13 9.56
N TYR A 105 -1.05 -3.71 10.01
CA TYR A 105 -0.87 -3.20 11.37
C TYR A 105 -1.76 -1.98 11.64
N PHE A 106 -1.79 -1.01 10.73
CA PHE A 106 -2.70 0.14 10.84
C PHE A 106 -4.18 -0.25 10.66
N GLY A 107 -4.47 -1.22 9.81
CA GLY A 107 -5.81 -1.67 9.45
C GLY A 107 -6.49 -2.53 10.53
N PHE A 108 -5.73 -3.22 11.37
CA PHE A 108 -6.28 -4.14 12.38
C PHE A 108 -5.84 -3.83 13.80
N VAL A 109 -4.55 -3.57 14.05
CA VAL A 109 -4.01 -3.39 15.41
C VAL A 109 -4.32 -1.99 15.93
N VAL A 110 -3.84 -0.95 15.23
CA VAL A 110 -4.08 0.46 15.62
C VAL A 110 -5.57 0.78 15.65
N ALA A 111 -6.35 0.11 14.80
CA ALA A 111 -7.79 0.25 14.75
C ALA A 111 -8.48 -0.31 16.01
N ALA A 112 -8.08 -1.51 16.44
CA ALA A 112 -8.63 -2.15 17.63
C ALA A 112 -8.33 -1.34 18.90
N GLU A 113 -7.12 -0.79 19.02
CA GLU A 113 -6.72 0.05 20.16
C GLU A 113 -7.53 1.36 20.26
N ALA A 114 -8.01 1.89 19.13
CA ALA A 114 -8.78 3.13 19.09
C ALA A 114 -10.28 2.94 19.45
N GLU A 115 -10.77 1.70 19.51
CA GLU A 115 -12.20 1.40 19.70
C GLU A 115 -12.70 1.72 21.12
N PRO A 116 -12.02 1.32 22.22
CA PRO A 116 -12.45 1.63 23.59
C PRO A 116 -12.52 3.14 23.84
N ALA A 117 -11.55 3.89 23.32
CA ALA A 117 -11.48 5.35 23.44
C ALA A 117 -12.58 6.10 22.66
N ARG A 118 -13.17 5.48 21.64
CA ARG A 118 -14.34 6.02 20.94
C ARG A 118 -15.63 5.75 21.71
N ARG A 119 -15.80 4.54 22.24
CA ARG A 119 -17.00 4.16 23.00
C ARG A 119 -17.20 5.01 24.26
N GLY A 120 -16.12 5.29 25.00
CA GLY A 120 -16.19 6.14 26.20
C GLY A 120 -16.45 7.63 25.93
N ARG A 121 -16.52 8.06 24.66
CA ARG A 121 -16.79 9.45 24.27
C ARG A 121 -18.24 9.69 23.80
N VAL A 122 -19.00 8.61 23.62
CA VAL A 122 -20.40 8.63 23.15
C VAL A 122 -21.37 8.37 24.31
N GLN A 123 -20.85 7.95 25.46
CA GLN A 123 -21.57 7.91 26.75
C GLN A 123 -21.36 9.23 27.49
#